data_AF-A0A950TZK2-F1
#
_entry.id   AF-A0A950TZK2-F1
#
_cell.length_a   1.000
_cell.length_b   1.000
_cell.length_c   1.000
_cell.angle_alpha   90.00
_cell.angle_beta   90.00
_cell.angle_gamma   90.00
#
_symmetry.space_group_name_H-M   'P 1'
#
loop_
_entity.id
_entity.type
_entity.pdbx_description
1 polymer ?
#
loop_
_entity_poly.entity_id
_entity_poly.type
_entity_poly.pdbx_seq_one_letter_code
_entity_poly.pdbx_strand_id
1 'polypeptide(L)' 'MAERGFRGRRDAGRALAGLLRRYKGCDDLVVLALPRGGVPVAYEVAR' A
#
# COMPACT_ATOMS: atom_id res chain seq x y z
N MET A 1 11.35 -20.56 -2.41
CA MET A 1 9.90 -20.78 -2.56
C MET A 1 9.18 -20.35 -1.30
N ALA A 2 8.63 -19.15 -1.28
CA ALA A 2 7.55 -18.80 -0.36
C ALA A 2 6.69 -17.71 -1.01
N GLU A 3 6.22 -17.90 -2.23
CA GLU A 3 5.11 -17.09 -2.74
C GLU A 3 3.81 -17.63 -2.15
N ARG A 4 3.62 -17.42 -0.84
CA ARG A 4 2.27 -17.24 -0.33
C ARG A 4 1.85 -15.86 -0.81
N GLY A 5 1.05 -15.83 -1.88
CA GLY A 5 0.45 -14.58 -2.33
C GLY A 5 -0.26 -13.85 -1.19
N PHE A 6 -0.40 -12.54 -1.31
CA PHE A 6 -1.15 -11.75 -0.34
C PHE A 6 -2.59 -12.29 -0.21
N ARG A 7 -3.15 -12.26 1.01
CA ARG A 7 -4.55 -12.69 1.24
C ARG A 7 -5.57 -11.83 0.50
N GLY A 8 -5.16 -10.66 0.02
CA GLY A 8 -5.95 -9.75 -0.80
C GLY A 8 -5.27 -8.39 -0.92
N ARG A 9 -5.94 -7.45 -1.59
CA ARG A 9 -5.40 -6.11 -1.88
C ARG A 9 -5.03 -5.32 -0.62
N ARG A 10 -5.82 -5.42 0.46
CA ARG A 10 -5.49 -4.77 1.74
C ARG A 10 -4.24 -5.34 2.38
N ASP A 11 -4.04 -6.65 2.25
CA ASP A 11 -2.87 -7.34 2.80
C ASP A 11 -1.60 -6.94 2.04
N ALA A 12 -1.70 -6.86 0.72
CA ALA A 12 -0.66 -6.29 -0.14
C ALA A 12 -0.37 -4.82 0.22
N GLY A 13 -1.41 -4.03 0.48
CA GLY A 13 -1.29 -2.63 0.87
C GLY A 13 -0.54 -2.44 2.20
N ARG A 14 -0.85 -3.24 3.23
CA ARG A 14 -0.11 -3.19 4.51
C ARG A 14 1.36 -3.58 4.36
N ALA A 15 1.65 -4.60 3.57
CA ALA A 15 3.02 -4.98 3.26
C ALA A 15 3.77 -3.84 2.56
N LEU A 16 3.15 -3.22 1.54
CA LEU A 16 3.71 -2.08 0.81
C LEU A 16 3.91 -0.85 1.71
N ALA A 17 2.94 -0.54 2.57
CA ALA A 17 3.04 0.56 3.54
C ALA A 17 4.26 0.39 4.47
N GLY A 18 4.54 -0.84 4.90
CA GLY A 18 5.73 -1.17 5.68
C GLY A 18 7.03 -0.81 4.98
N LEU A 19 7.13 -1.08 3.67
CA LEU A 19 8.31 -0.77 2.85
C LEU A 19 8.47 0.73 2.59
N LEU A 20 7.36 1.48 2.56
CA LEU A 20 7.33 2.92 2.29
C LEU A 20 7.39 3.78 3.55
N ARG A 21 7.57 3.19 4.74
CA ARG A 21 7.60 3.90 6.04
C ARG A 21 8.52 5.11 6.10
N ARG A 22 9.61 5.11 5.32
CA ARG A 22 10.56 6.24 5.26
C ARG A 22 9.95 7.55 4.74
N TYR A 23 8.82 7.49 4.03
CA TYR A 23 8.10 8.65 3.53
C TYR A 23 7.07 9.20 4.52
N LYS A 24 6.92 8.56 5.69
CA LYS A 24 5.99 9.01 6.71
C LYS A 24 6.42 10.37 7.27
N GLY A 25 5.49 11.32 7.34
CA GLY A 25 5.74 12.68 7.82
C GLY A 25 6.24 13.64 6.73
N CYS A 26 6.27 13.22 5.46
CA CYS A 26 6.40 14.16 4.35
C CYS A 26 5.06 14.88 4.16
N ASP A 27 5.03 16.19 4.43
CA ASP A 27 3.80 17.01 4.40
C ASP A 27 3.11 17.02 3.01
N ASP A 28 3.88 16.90 1.93
CA ASP A 28 3.38 16.93 0.55
C ASP A 28 3.26 15.54 -0.10
N LEU A 29 3.19 14.47 0.70
CA LEU A 29 3.07 13.11 0.17
C LEU A 29 1.67 12.84 -0.39
N VAL A 30 1.62 12.52 -1.70
CA VAL A 30 0.37 12.11 -2.37
C VAL A 30 0.43 10.65 -2.76
N VAL A 31 -0.59 9.88 -2.36
CA VAL A 31 -0.77 8.49 -2.79
C VAL A 31 -1.89 8.43 -3.84
N LEU A 32 -1.53 8.12 -5.09
CA LEU A 32 -2.48 7.97 -6.18
C LEU A 32 -2.83 6.51 -6.44
N ALA A 33 -4.12 6.24 -6.62
CA ALA A 33 -4.62 4.90 -6.86
C ALA A 33 -5.23 4.80 -8.27
N LEU A 34 -4.90 3.72 -8.98
CA LEU A 34 -5.63 3.37 -10.20
C LEU A 34 -6.93 2.62 -9.84
N PRO A 35 -8.07 2.93 -10.51
CA PRO A 35 -9.32 2.19 -10.35
C PRO A 35 -9.16 0.69 -10.65
N ARG A 36 -10.21 -0.12 -10.35
CA ARG A 36 -10.27 -1.59 -10.56
C ARG A 36 -9.47 -2.47 -9.60
N GLY A 37 -8.70 -1.88 -8.70
CA GLY A 37 -8.02 -2.66 -7.66
C GLY A 37 -6.90 -1.93 -6.91
N GLY A 38 -6.42 -0.80 -7.39
CA GLY A 38 -5.40 -0.01 -6.70
C GLY A 38 -5.93 0.70 -5.46
N VAL A 39 -7.22 1.07 -5.45
CA VAL A 39 -7.82 1.86 -4.35
C VAL A 39 -7.67 1.20 -2.97
N PRO A 40 -8.02 -0.09 -2.77
CA PRO A 40 -7.84 -0.72 -1.45
C PRO A 40 -6.38 -0.96 -1.05
N VAL A 41 -5.43 -0.89 -1.99
CA VAL A 41 -3.98 -0.99 -1.71
C VAL A 41 -3.47 0.36 -1.26
N ALA A 42 -3.72 1.40 -2.07
CA ALA A 42 -3.35 2.78 -1.81
C ALA A 42 -3.91 3.30 -0.49
N TYR A 43 -5.14 2.91 -0.14
CA TYR A 43 -5.76 3.26 1.14
C TYR A 43 -4.92 2.79 2.34
N GLU A 44 -4.38 1.57 2.31
CA GLU A 44 -3.55 1.06 3.41
C GLU A 44 -2.16 1.72 3.42
N VAL A 45 -1.68 2.21 2.28
CA VAL A 45 -0.40 2.96 2.16
C VAL A 45 -0.55 4.40 2.66
N ALA A 46 -1.71 5.02 2.47
CA ALA A 46 -2.00 6.41 2.85
C ALA A 46 -2.38 6.59 4.33
N ARG A 47 -2.40 5.49 5.11
CA ARG A 47 -2.74 5.49 6.54
C ARG A 47 -1.51 5.66 7.43
#